data_AF-A0AAV5QIX5-F1
#
_entry.id   AF-A0AAV5QIX5-F1
#
_cell.length_a   1.000
_cell.length_b   1.000
_cell.length_c   1.000
_cell.angle_alpha   90.00
_cell.angle_beta   90.00
_cell.angle_gamma   90.00
#
_symmetry.space_group_name_H-M   'P 1'
#
loop_
_entity.id
_entity.type
_entity.pdbx_description
1 polymer ?
#
loop_
_entity_poly.entity_id
_entity_poly.type
_entity_poly.pdbx_seq_one_letter_code
_entity_poly.pdbx_strand_id
1 'polypeptide(L)'
;MLKATRLPLLKLVSPALLGNPLRGTLCQFLINKQKTSQYVIQPLSKRFNTTVATPKAPPKKQAVKKTSTPKKSASAKKTKKSATKKADAPKKTVTKKVFGVPKYEVITPKNLFAKTIAEEVRSQKLHSKTAVEKYISSKFATLSEEQLDQFKAESKKLKSKDKHKKLREQLPPYYSAYIVYAKEQLAQIYKKGDNVIENMKIVASNWKKLSESEKEKYHDISKELYKAYKEKKDELVAKSKGPLQAYPAFVKTRFGPYSQQHPGLTTPEVLISLAKEWKTLDKTEKQAFQSN
;
A
#
# COMPACT_ATOMS: atom_id res chain seq x y z
N MET A 1 -42.06 -39.62 -63.65
CA MET A 1 -41.33 -38.43 -64.15
C MET A 1 -41.04 -37.51 -62.98
N LEU A 2 -39.79 -37.47 -62.54
CA LEU A 2 -39.30 -36.62 -61.44
C LEU A 2 -39.15 -35.18 -61.93
N LYS A 3 -39.77 -34.20 -61.24
CA LYS A 3 -39.42 -32.78 -61.38
C LYS A 3 -39.01 -32.23 -60.01
N ALA A 4 -37.78 -31.76 -60.00
CA ALA A 4 -36.97 -31.41 -58.84
C ALA A 4 -37.37 -30.06 -58.22
N THR A 5 -37.37 -30.04 -56.90
CA THR A 5 -37.46 -28.88 -56.02
C THR A 5 -36.16 -28.06 -56.10
N ARG A 6 -36.25 -26.76 -56.45
CA ARG A 6 -35.14 -25.80 -56.34
C ARG A 6 -35.06 -25.26 -54.91
N LEU A 7 -33.99 -25.60 -54.20
CA LEU A 7 -33.55 -24.93 -52.97
C LEU A 7 -32.64 -23.73 -53.31
N PRO A 8 -32.74 -22.59 -52.61
CA PRO A 8 -31.84 -21.46 -52.83
C PRO A 8 -30.48 -21.68 -52.16
N LEU A 9 -29.43 -21.36 -52.92
CA LEU A 9 -28.03 -21.28 -52.55
C LEU A 9 -27.80 -20.42 -51.29
N LEU A 10 -27.50 -21.05 -50.16
CA LEU A 10 -26.86 -20.41 -49.02
C LEU A 10 -25.38 -20.18 -49.36
N LYS A 11 -24.99 -18.90 -49.38
CA LYS A 11 -23.60 -18.46 -49.49
C LYS A 11 -22.80 -18.98 -48.29
N LEU A 12 -21.85 -19.87 -48.57
CA LEU A 12 -20.70 -20.16 -47.71
C LEU A 12 -19.88 -18.88 -47.53
N VAL A 13 -20.00 -18.23 -46.37
CA VAL A 13 -18.98 -17.34 -45.85
C VAL A 13 -18.43 -18.00 -44.60
N SER A 14 -17.23 -18.56 -44.72
CA SER A 14 -16.42 -18.99 -43.59
C SER A 14 -15.66 -17.80 -43.01
N PRO A 15 -15.81 -17.47 -41.72
CA PRO A 15 -14.82 -16.72 -40.98
C PRO A 15 -14.11 -17.65 -39.99
N ALA A 16 -12.97 -18.16 -40.41
CA ALA A 16 -11.93 -18.76 -39.59
C ALA A 16 -10.71 -17.85 -39.84
N LEU A 17 -10.00 -17.23 -38.90
CA LEU A 17 -9.56 -17.66 -37.59
C LEU A 17 -8.91 -16.47 -36.83
N LEU A 18 -8.99 -16.54 -35.49
CA LEU A 18 -8.00 -16.07 -34.50
C LEU A 18 -7.85 -14.56 -34.24
N GLY A 19 -8.94 -13.91 -33.84
CA GLY A 19 -8.86 -12.72 -32.99
C GLY A 19 -8.73 -13.12 -31.53
N ASN A 20 -7.51 -13.22 -31.00
CA ASN A 20 -7.22 -13.43 -29.57
C ASN A 20 -7.91 -12.33 -28.71
N PRO A 21 -8.93 -12.63 -27.89
CA PRO A 21 -9.64 -11.61 -27.11
C PRO A 21 -8.82 -11.04 -25.92
N LEU A 22 -7.60 -11.55 -25.70
CA LEU A 22 -6.76 -11.18 -24.56
C LEU A 22 -5.90 -9.92 -24.75
N ARG A 23 -5.80 -9.37 -25.97
CA ARG A 23 -5.01 -8.14 -26.23
C ARG A 23 -5.76 -6.84 -25.88
N GLY A 24 -7.10 -6.84 -25.96
CA GLY A 24 -7.91 -5.64 -25.66
C GLY A 24 -7.84 -5.20 -24.19
N THR A 25 -7.77 -6.14 -23.25
CA THR A 25 -7.77 -5.83 -21.81
C THR A 25 -6.51 -5.11 -21.32
N LEU A 26 -5.38 -5.23 -22.02
CA LEU A 26 -4.14 -4.60 -21.59
C LEU A 26 -4.04 -3.14 -22.07
N CYS A 27 -4.60 -2.82 -23.26
CA CYS A 27 -4.72 -1.46 -23.76
C CYS A 27 -5.75 -0.65 -22.96
N GLN A 28 -6.91 -1.23 -22.59
CA GLN A 28 -7.93 -0.54 -21.79
C GLN A 28 -7.44 -0.18 -20.36
N PHE A 29 -6.53 -0.98 -19.78
CA PHE A 29 -6.04 -0.76 -18.41
C PHE A 29 -5.13 0.49 -18.28
N LEU A 30 -4.48 0.90 -19.36
CA LEU A 30 -3.67 2.12 -19.40
C LEU A 30 -4.53 3.39 -19.57
N ILE A 31 -5.74 3.26 -20.11
CA ILE A 31 -6.63 4.39 -20.44
C ILE A 31 -7.55 4.78 -19.26
N ASN A 32 -7.99 3.82 -18.42
CA ASN A 32 -9.05 4.07 -17.42
C ASN A 32 -8.61 4.68 -16.06
N LYS A 33 -7.34 5.11 -15.89
CA LYS A 33 -6.84 5.64 -14.60
C LYS A 33 -7.03 7.15 -14.38
N GLN A 34 -7.71 7.87 -15.28
CA GLN A 34 -7.82 9.34 -15.26
C GLN A 34 -9.05 9.93 -14.52
N LYS A 35 -9.81 9.16 -13.73
CA LYS A 35 -11.12 9.61 -13.20
C LYS A 35 -11.35 9.63 -11.68
N THR A 36 -10.33 9.59 -10.82
CA THR A 36 -10.54 9.75 -9.36
C THR A 36 -9.30 10.37 -8.70
N SER A 37 -9.34 11.32 -7.77
CA SER A 37 -10.35 12.24 -7.22
C SER A 37 -9.55 13.07 -6.21
N GLN A 38 -9.80 14.36 -6.13
CA GLN A 38 -9.14 15.27 -5.20
C GLN A 38 -9.39 14.85 -3.74
N TYR A 39 -8.36 14.90 -2.90
CA TYR A 39 -8.52 14.93 -1.45
C TYR A 39 -7.73 16.10 -0.87
N VAL A 40 -8.48 17.02 -0.26
CA VAL A 40 -8.01 18.14 0.56
C VAL A 40 -7.63 17.59 1.93
N ILE A 41 -6.37 17.76 2.34
CA ILE A 41 -5.89 17.40 3.67
C ILE A 41 -6.17 18.57 4.61
N GLN A 42 -7.06 18.40 5.59
CA GLN A 42 -7.24 19.36 6.69
C GLN A 42 -6.25 19.08 7.84
N PRO A 43 -5.70 20.12 8.50
CA PRO A 43 -4.80 19.96 9.64
C PRO A 43 -5.54 19.56 10.92
N LEU A 44 -5.09 18.46 11.53
CA LEU A 44 -5.45 17.99 12.88
C LEU A 44 -4.76 18.87 13.94
N SER A 45 -5.35 20.01 14.31
CA SER A 45 -4.80 20.86 15.39
C SER A 45 -5.76 21.14 16.56
N LYS A 46 -6.88 20.44 16.68
CA LYS A 46 -7.86 20.72 17.75
C LYS A 46 -8.50 19.47 18.36
N ARG A 47 -7.74 18.60 19.03
CA ARG A 47 -8.31 17.59 19.95
C ARG A 47 -7.32 17.13 21.02
N PHE A 48 -6.95 18.00 21.96
CA PHE A 48 -6.51 17.59 23.31
C PHE A 48 -6.74 18.75 24.28
N ASN A 49 -7.98 18.92 24.73
CA ASN A 49 -8.30 19.55 26.01
C ASN A 49 -9.07 18.51 26.81
N THR A 50 -8.34 17.65 27.51
CA THR A 50 -8.89 16.80 28.57
C THR A 50 -8.34 17.32 29.88
N THR A 51 -9.27 17.91 30.63
CA THR A 51 -9.15 18.42 31.98
C THR A 51 -8.56 17.33 32.89
N VAL A 52 -7.48 17.70 33.59
CA VAL A 52 -6.76 16.89 34.56
C VAL A 52 -7.69 16.61 35.76
N ALA A 53 -7.99 15.34 36.02
CA ALA A 53 -8.52 14.89 37.30
C ALA A 53 -7.33 14.51 38.20
N THR A 54 -7.13 15.31 39.24
CA THR A 54 -6.10 15.15 40.29
C THR A 54 -6.30 13.84 41.07
N PRO A 55 -5.31 12.93 41.12
CA PRO A 55 -5.34 11.81 42.05
C PRO A 55 -4.84 12.21 43.43
N LYS A 56 -5.63 11.79 44.42
CA LYS A 56 -5.47 11.92 45.87
C LYS A 56 -4.18 11.22 46.36
N ALA A 57 -3.47 11.89 47.27
CA ALA A 57 -2.17 11.48 47.82
C ALA A 57 -2.21 10.14 48.61
N PRO A 58 -1.15 9.32 48.53
CA PRO A 58 -0.87 8.25 49.50
C PRO A 58 0.18 8.66 50.56
N PRO A 59 0.23 7.95 51.71
CA PRO A 59 0.83 8.45 52.94
C PRO A 59 2.35 8.29 53.02
N LYS A 60 2.94 9.18 53.84
CA LYS A 60 4.34 9.27 54.25
C LYS A 60 4.91 7.93 54.72
N LYS A 61 6.05 7.52 54.16
CA LYS A 61 7.02 6.65 54.83
C LYS A 61 8.38 7.35 54.95
N GLN A 62 8.91 7.23 56.16
CA GLN A 62 10.11 7.85 56.73
C GLN A 62 11.37 7.37 56.00
N ALA A 63 12.21 8.29 55.55
CA ALA A 63 13.49 8.71 56.17
C ALA A 63 14.56 7.62 56.27
N VAL A 64 15.49 7.61 55.31
CA VAL A 64 16.90 7.22 55.55
C VAL A 64 17.80 8.22 54.85
N LYS A 65 18.60 8.93 55.67
CA LYS A 65 19.67 9.87 55.30
C LYS A 65 20.79 9.14 54.54
N LYS A 66 21.37 9.80 53.53
CA LYS A 66 22.83 9.88 53.35
C LYS A 66 23.21 11.06 52.42
N THR A 67 24.15 11.83 52.94
CA THR A 67 24.76 13.08 52.50
C THR A 67 25.92 12.84 51.52
N SER A 68 26.12 13.73 50.52
CA SER A 68 27.37 14.51 50.33
C SER A 68 27.43 15.26 48.98
N THR A 69 27.21 16.58 49.07
CA THR A 69 28.01 17.72 48.54
C THR A 69 28.45 17.89 47.06
N PRO A 70 28.55 19.16 46.58
CA PRO A 70 28.63 19.55 45.16
C PRO A 70 30.01 20.11 44.72
N LYS A 71 30.21 20.30 43.40
CA LYS A 71 31.35 21.07 42.87
C LYS A 71 30.94 22.04 41.76
N LYS A 72 31.29 23.32 41.97
CA LYS A 72 31.18 24.50 41.09
C LYS A 72 32.30 24.55 40.04
N SER A 73 32.02 25.15 38.87
CA SER A 73 32.85 26.14 38.13
C SER A 73 32.12 26.46 36.80
N ALA A 74 31.57 27.66 36.52
CA ALA A 74 32.13 29.01 36.37
C ALA A 74 32.87 29.25 35.03
N SER A 75 32.61 30.47 34.47
CA SER A 75 33.28 31.20 33.38
C SER A 75 32.72 30.96 31.95
N ALA A 76 31.98 31.87 31.31
CA ALA A 76 32.21 33.28 30.88
C ALA A 76 32.96 33.43 29.54
N LYS A 77 32.33 34.08 28.53
CA LYS A 77 32.80 35.31 27.81
C LYS A 77 32.17 35.49 26.41
N LYS A 78 31.74 36.75 26.16
CA LYS A 78 31.88 37.59 24.93
C LYS A 78 31.22 37.07 23.63
N THR A 79 30.69 37.85 22.68
CA THR A 79 30.94 39.23 22.16
C THR A 79 29.79 39.53 21.16
N LYS A 80 29.13 40.69 21.21
CA LYS A 80 29.27 41.91 20.35
C LYS A 80 28.93 41.77 18.84
N LYS A 81 28.17 42.80 18.37
CA LYS A 81 28.03 43.35 16.99
C LYS A 81 27.21 42.50 15.99
N SER A 82 26.44 43.06 15.05
CA SER A 82 26.16 44.43 14.62
C SER A 82 24.99 44.37 13.63
N ALA A 83 24.15 45.40 13.65
CA ALA A 83 23.09 45.64 12.67
C ALA A 83 23.68 46.19 11.37
N THR A 84 23.19 45.72 10.22
CA THR A 84 23.41 46.39 8.93
C THR A 84 22.16 46.27 8.06
N LYS A 85 21.57 47.43 7.74
CA LYS A 85 20.56 47.67 6.70
C LYS A 85 21.11 47.38 5.30
N LYS A 86 20.27 46.83 4.41
CA LYS A 86 20.30 46.98 2.94
C LYS A 86 18.88 46.66 2.44
N ALA A 87 18.08 47.66 2.07
CA ALA A 87 18.03 48.36 0.78
C ALA A 87 17.33 47.53 -0.30
N ASP A 88 16.10 47.97 -0.61
CA ASP A 88 15.19 47.51 -1.65
C ASP A 88 15.79 47.61 -3.06
N ALA A 89 15.47 46.62 -3.89
CA ALA A 89 15.61 46.70 -5.34
C ALA A 89 14.33 46.15 -6.01
N PRO A 90 13.75 46.86 -6.99
CA PRO A 90 12.49 46.47 -7.62
C PRO A 90 12.70 45.31 -8.62
N LYS A 91 11.99 44.20 -8.39
CA LYS A 91 11.91 43.08 -9.33
C LYS A 91 10.99 43.48 -10.49
N LYS A 92 11.56 43.60 -11.69
CA LYS A 92 10.82 43.68 -12.95
C LYS A 92 10.07 42.36 -13.20
N THR A 93 8.75 42.41 -13.15
CA THR A 93 7.85 41.35 -13.62
C THR A 93 7.82 41.35 -15.15
N VAL A 94 8.49 40.36 -15.75
CA VAL A 94 8.30 40.01 -17.16
C VAL A 94 7.22 38.93 -17.21
N THR A 95 6.02 39.31 -17.65
CA THR A 95 4.91 38.40 -17.95
C THR A 95 5.22 37.61 -19.22
N LYS A 96 5.89 36.47 -19.07
CA LYS A 96 5.94 35.44 -20.12
C LYS A 96 4.55 34.81 -20.21
N LYS A 97 3.80 35.14 -21.27
CA LYS A 97 2.62 34.39 -21.72
C LYS A 97 3.11 32.98 -22.11
N VAL A 98 3.02 32.04 -21.17
CA VAL A 98 3.23 30.61 -21.44
C VAL A 98 1.97 30.13 -22.13
N PHE A 99 2.09 29.83 -23.43
CA PHE A 99 1.06 29.11 -24.18
C PHE A 99 0.73 27.80 -23.43
N GLY A 100 -0.55 27.61 -23.13
CA GLY A 100 -1.05 26.44 -22.42
C GLY A 100 -0.78 25.18 -23.22
N VAL A 101 0.31 24.48 -22.87
CA VAL A 101 0.46 23.07 -23.21
C VAL A 101 -0.68 22.34 -22.51
N PRO A 102 -1.55 21.60 -23.21
CA PRO A 102 -2.59 20.81 -22.55
C PRO A 102 -1.92 19.91 -21.52
N LYS A 103 -2.27 20.08 -20.24
CA LYS A 103 -1.81 19.23 -19.14
C LYS A 103 -2.39 17.84 -19.34
N TYR A 104 -1.76 17.02 -20.17
CA TYR A 104 -1.84 15.58 -20.01
C TYR A 104 -1.07 15.27 -18.73
N GLU A 105 -1.78 14.87 -17.67
CA GLU A 105 -1.14 14.32 -16.47
C GLU A 105 -0.21 13.21 -16.92
N VAL A 106 1.09 13.45 -16.73
CA VAL A 106 2.14 12.48 -17.03
C VAL A 106 1.92 11.31 -16.09
N ILE A 107 1.22 10.29 -16.58
CA ILE A 107 1.16 8.98 -15.93
C ILE A 107 2.60 8.52 -15.85
N THR A 108 3.22 8.63 -14.67
CA THR A 108 4.57 8.12 -14.44
C THR A 108 4.48 6.61 -14.54
N PRO A 109 5.01 5.99 -15.61
CA PRO A 109 4.85 4.57 -15.79
C PRO A 109 5.73 3.90 -14.74
N LYS A 110 5.13 3.11 -13.85
CA LYS A 110 5.88 2.42 -12.78
C LYS A 110 6.62 1.17 -13.30
N ASN A 111 6.31 0.71 -14.51
CA ASN A 111 6.99 -0.39 -15.19
C ASN A 111 8.04 0.16 -16.17
N LEU A 112 9.23 -0.47 -16.23
CA LEU A 112 10.36 -0.05 -17.06
C LEU A 112 9.97 0.07 -18.54
N PHE A 113 9.25 -0.92 -19.07
CA PHE A 113 8.76 -0.94 -20.45
C PHE A 113 7.81 0.23 -20.75
N ALA A 114 6.91 0.52 -19.83
CA ALA A 114 5.99 1.63 -19.99
C ALA A 114 6.71 2.99 -19.91
N LYS A 115 7.85 3.08 -19.18
CA LYS A 115 8.74 4.26 -19.21
C LYS A 115 9.42 4.38 -20.55
N THR A 116 9.98 3.29 -21.07
CA THR A 116 10.62 3.25 -22.39
C THR A 116 9.64 3.63 -23.50
N ILE A 117 8.43 3.06 -23.52
CA ILE A 117 7.39 3.45 -24.47
C ILE A 117 7.02 4.93 -24.30
N ALA A 118 6.83 5.42 -23.07
CA ALA A 118 6.49 6.83 -22.85
C ALA A 118 7.60 7.78 -23.31
N GLU A 119 8.86 7.39 -23.17
CA GLU A 119 10.01 8.14 -23.67
C GLU A 119 10.10 8.09 -25.20
N GLU A 120 9.90 6.92 -25.80
CA GLU A 120 9.91 6.75 -27.27
C GLU A 120 8.74 7.50 -27.93
N VAL A 121 7.55 7.48 -27.33
CA VAL A 121 6.38 8.27 -27.75
C VAL A 121 6.67 9.77 -27.70
N ARG A 122 7.37 10.25 -26.65
CA ARG A 122 7.79 11.65 -26.55
C ARG A 122 8.82 12.00 -27.63
N SER A 123 9.81 11.14 -27.87
CA SER A 123 10.83 11.33 -28.89
C SER A 123 10.24 11.40 -30.29
N GLN A 124 9.18 10.62 -30.56
CA GLN A 124 8.46 10.64 -31.84
C GLN A 124 7.48 11.80 -32.00
N LYS A 125 7.36 12.69 -30.98
CA LYS A 125 6.43 13.84 -30.98
C LYS A 125 4.99 13.43 -31.35
N LEU A 126 4.56 12.24 -30.93
CA LEU A 126 3.20 11.78 -31.17
C LEU A 126 2.25 12.53 -30.23
N HIS A 127 1.45 13.42 -30.79
CA HIS A 127 0.54 14.28 -30.03
C HIS A 127 -0.92 13.79 -30.05
N SER A 128 -1.31 12.95 -31.01
CA SER A 128 -2.67 12.41 -31.08
C SER A 128 -2.78 11.06 -30.38
N LYS A 129 -3.88 10.88 -29.63
CA LYS A 129 -4.19 9.63 -28.93
C LYS A 129 -4.18 8.42 -29.87
N THR A 130 -4.76 8.57 -31.06
CA THR A 130 -4.84 7.52 -32.08
C THR A 130 -3.46 7.13 -32.62
N ALA A 131 -2.54 8.09 -32.78
CA ALA A 131 -1.17 7.78 -33.21
C ALA A 131 -0.38 7.05 -32.12
N VAL A 132 -0.57 7.43 -30.85
CA VAL A 132 0.04 6.72 -29.70
C VAL A 132 -0.49 5.30 -29.60
N GLU A 133 -1.81 5.07 -29.76
CA GLU A 133 -2.41 3.72 -29.72
C GLU A 133 -1.92 2.82 -30.86
N LYS A 134 -1.85 3.35 -32.09
CA LYS A 134 -1.29 2.61 -33.24
C LYS A 134 0.17 2.24 -33.01
N TYR A 135 0.96 3.18 -32.50
CA TYR A 135 2.37 2.98 -32.23
C TYR A 135 2.60 1.92 -31.14
N ILE A 136 1.88 2.01 -30.02
CA ILE A 136 1.94 1.02 -28.94
C ILE A 136 1.55 -0.36 -29.46
N SER A 137 0.46 -0.45 -30.25
CA SER A 137 0.00 -1.72 -30.82
C SER A 137 1.03 -2.34 -31.76
N SER A 138 1.69 -1.53 -32.58
CA SER A 138 2.80 -1.96 -33.45
C SER A 138 3.98 -2.50 -32.63
N LYS A 139 4.42 -1.77 -31.60
CA LYS A 139 5.49 -2.22 -30.69
C LYS A 139 5.16 -3.53 -29.97
N PHE A 140 3.90 -3.71 -29.56
CA PHE A 140 3.45 -4.98 -28.97
C PHE A 140 3.41 -6.13 -29.98
N ALA A 141 3.27 -5.86 -31.28
CA ALA A 141 3.35 -6.88 -32.32
C ALA A 141 4.80 -7.35 -32.57
N THR A 142 5.79 -6.48 -32.33
CA THR A 142 7.21 -6.79 -32.56
C THR A 142 7.94 -7.39 -31.34
N LEU A 143 7.32 -7.40 -30.16
CA LEU A 143 7.90 -7.95 -28.94
C LEU A 143 8.02 -9.48 -29.04
N SER A 144 9.16 -10.02 -28.60
CA SER A 144 9.30 -11.47 -28.46
C SER A 144 8.40 -12.02 -27.35
N GLU A 145 8.09 -13.31 -27.42
CA GLU A 145 7.28 -13.98 -26.41
C GLU A 145 7.91 -13.89 -25.01
N GLU A 146 9.24 -14.01 -24.92
CA GLU A 146 10.00 -13.85 -23.67
C GLU A 146 9.83 -12.45 -23.06
N GLN A 147 9.93 -11.40 -23.88
CA GLN A 147 9.74 -10.02 -23.40
C GLN A 147 8.29 -9.79 -22.93
N LEU A 148 7.32 -10.41 -23.61
CA LEU A 148 5.92 -10.34 -23.21
C LEU A 148 5.68 -11.02 -21.86
N ASP A 149 6.32 -12.16 -21.61
CA ASP A 149 6.19 -12.87 -20.33
C ASP A 149 6.91 -12.17 -19.18
N GLN A 150 8.09 -11.60 -19.43
CA GLN A 150 8.75 -10.71 -18.47
C GLN A 150 7.84 -9.53 -18.12
N PHE A 151 7.21 -8.90 -19.11
CA PHE A 151 6.28 -7.79 -18.88
C PHE A 151 5.05 -8.22 -18.08
N LYS A 152 4.45 -9.37 -18.39
CA LYS A 152 3.33 -9.94 -17.59
C LYS A 152 3.77 -10.18 -16.15
N ALA A 153 4.96 -10.74 -15.92
CA ALA A 153 5.49 -11.01 -14.60
C ALA A 153 5.73 -9.72 -13.80
N GLU A 154 6.33 -8.70 -14.40
CA GLU A 154 6.52 -7.40 -13.77
C GLU A 154 5.20 -6.67 -13.47
N SER A 155 4.26 -6.72 -14.40
CA SER A 155 2.91 -6.16 -14.21
C SER A 155 2.21 -6.82 -13.02
N LYS A 156 2.30 -8.15 -12.89
CA LYS A 156 1.81 -8.89 -11.71
C LYS A 156 2.52 -8.44 -10.42
N LYS A 157 3.86 -8.32 -10.42
CA LYS A 157 4.64 -7.83 -9.27
C LYS A 157 4.22 -6.42 -8.85
N LEU A 158 4.00 -5.52 -9.81
CA LEU A 158 3.61 -4.14 -9.55
C LEU A 158 2.18 -4.05 -9.00
N LYS A 159 1.23 -4.81 -9.55
CA LYS A 159 -0.14 -4.90 -9.03
C LYS A 159 -0.16 -5.43 -7.60
N SER A 160 0.67 -6.42 -7.29
CA SER A 160 0.84 -6.93 -5.93
C SER A 160 1.39 -5.85 -4.98
N LYS A 161 2.46 -5.14 -5.37
CA LYS A 161 3.02 -4.02 -4.58
C LYS A 161 1.99 -2.90 -4.34
N ASP A 162 1.24 -2.50 -5.35
CA ASP A 162 0.19 -1.48 -5.23
C ASP A 162 -0.96 -1.95 -4.31
N LYS A 163 -1.34 -3.24 -4.35
CA LYS A 163 -2.32 -3.82 -3.43
C LYS A 163 -1.82 -3.78 -1.98
N HIS A 164 -0.57 -4.20 -1.73
CA HIS A 164 0.05 -4.12 -0.41
C HIS A 164 0.19 -2.68 0.10
N LYS A 165 0.53 -1.73 -0.78
CA LYS A 165 0.62 -0.31 -0.44
C LYS A 165 -0.74 0.23 0.00
N LYS A 166 -1.80 -0.01 -0.78
CA LYS A 166 -3.18 0.39 -0.42
C LYS A 166 -3.64 -0.24 0.89
N LEU A 167 -3.33 -1.52 1.12
CA LEU A 167 -3.65 -2.18 2.38
C LEU A 167 -2.92 -1.51 3.56
N ARG A 168 -1.62 -1.20 3.40
CA ARG A 168 -0.82 -0.52 4.43
C ARG A 168 -1.33 0.89 4.73
N GLU A 169 -1.81 1.61 3.73
CA GLU A 169 -2.41 2.96 3.88
C GLU A 169 -3.73 2.94 4.66
N GLN A 170 -4.49 1.85 4.58
CA GLN A 170 -5.75 1.70 5.32
C GLN A 170 -5.53 1.29 6.79
N LEU A 171 -4.40 0.67 7.11
CA LEU A 171 -4.08 0.22 8.47
C LEU A 171 -3.63 1.39 9.34
N PRO A 172 -4.05 1.44 10.63
CA PRO A 172 -3.52 2.45 11.53
C PRO A 172 -2.02 2.19 11.72
N PRO A 173 -1.20 3.25 11.87
CA PRO A 173 0.21 3.04 12.17
C PRO A 173 0.34 2.42 13.57
N TYR A 174 1.16 1.38 13.70
CA TYR A 174 1.59 0.86 14.99
C TYR A 174 3.07 1.22 15.19
N TYR A 175 3.44 1.49 16.44
CA TYR A 175 4.77 1.92 16.81
C TYR A 175 5.24 1.11 18.02
N SER A 176 6.53 0.80 18.09
CA SER A 176 7.13 0.26 19.32
C SER A 176 7.17 1.34 20.40
N ALA A 177 7.27 0.92 21.67
CA ALA A 177 7.34 1.83 22.82
C ALA A 177 8.40 2.94 22.63
N TYR A 178 9.60 2.58 22.16
CA TYR A 178 10.66 3.53 21.85
C TYR A 178 10.24 4.57 20.79
N ILE A 179 9.55 4.18 19.73
CA ILE A 179 9.14 5.11 18.66
C ILE A 179 8.04 6.05 19.15
N VAL A 180 7.13 5.59 20.02
CA VAL A 180 6.13 6.45 20.67
C VAL A 180 6.83 7.52 21.51
N TYR A 181 7.76 7.11 22.37
CA TYR A 181 8.59 8.02 23.16
C TYR A 181 9.39 8.98 22.27
N ALA A 182 10.05 8.47 21.23
CA ALA A 182 10.87 9.27 20.34
C ALA A 182 10.07 10.34 19.61
N LYS A 183 8.82 10.05 19.21
CA LYS A 183 7.94 11.07 18.61
C LYS A 183 7.59 12.19 19.59
N GLU A 184 7.32 11.85 20.84
CA GLU A 184 7.03 12.85 21.89
C GLU A 184 8.26 13.71 22.19
N GLN A 185 9.43 13.09 22.36
CA GLN A 185 10.67 13.81 22.65
C GLN A 185 11.16 14.64 21.47
N LEU A 186 11.07 14.12 20.25
CA LEU A 186 11.42 14.89 19.06
C LEU A 186 10.49 16.09 18.90
N ALA A 187 9.20 15.97 19.23
CA ALA A 187 8.29 17.13 19.21
C ALA A 187 8.70 18.24 20.20
N GLN A 188 9.35 17.88 21.32
CA GLN A 188 9.85 18.84 22.31
C GLN A 188 11.21 19.45 21.93
N ILE A 189 12.11 18.65 21.37
CA ILE A 189 13.50 19.05 21.08
C ILE A 189 13.59 19.77 19.72
N TYR A 190 12.73 19.44 18.77
CA TYR A 190 12.87 19.90 17.38
C TYR A 190 12.66 21.41 17.24
N LYS A 191 13.75 22.15 17.00
CA LYS A 191 13.71 23.53 16.50
C LYS A 191 14.00 23.53 15.00
N LYS A 192 13.38 24.46 14.25
CA LYS A 192 13.56 24.56 12.79
C LYS A 192 15.05 24.77 12.47
N GLY A 193 15.66 23.83 11.75
CA GLY A 193 17.06 23.87 11.33
C GLY A 193 17.99 22.91 12.10
N ASP A 194 17.51 22.24 13.14
CA ASP A 194 18.33 21.29 13.89
C ASP A 194 18.59 19.99 13.12
N ASN A 195 19.76 19.41 13.37
CA ASN A 195 20.13 18.11 12.79
C ASN A 195 19.32 16.98 13.43
N VAL A 196 18.37 16.43 12.66
CA VAL A 196 17.48 15.32 13.08
C VAL A 196 18.26 14.11 13.59
N ILE A 197 19.44 13.84 13.02
CA ILE A 197 20.26 12.67 13.37
C ILE A 197 20.82 12.82 14.79
N GLU A 198 21.34 14.00 15.14
CA GLU A 198 21.87 14.27 16.49
C GLU A 198 20.75 14.24 17.53
N ASN A 199 19.58 14.80 17.22
CA ASN A 199 18.41 14.75 18.10
C ASN A 199 17.97 13.29 18.38
N MET A 200 18.00 12.42 17.37
CA MET A 200 17.67 11.01 17.55
C MET A 200 18.70 10.27 18.44
N LYS A 201 19.99 10.61 18.38
CA LYS A 201 21.02 10.06 19.29
C LYS A 201 20.78 10.48 20.74
N ILE A 202 20.37 11.73 20.96
CA ILE A 202 20.01 12.25 22.29
C ILE A 202 18.78 11.49 22.82
N VAL A 203 17.73 11.35 22.01
CA VAL A 203 16.51 10.60 22.37
C VAL A 203 16.84 9.15 22.72
N ALA A 204 17.67 8.48 21.92
CA ALA A 204 18.12 7.10 22.20
C ALA A 204 18.89 6.99 23.52
N SER A 205 19.74 7.98 23.83
CA SER A 205 20.49 8.04 25.08
C SER A 205 19.58 8.28 26.27
N ASN A 206 18.57 9.15 26.12
CA ASN A 206 17.57 9.41 27.16
C ASN A 206 16.70 8.17 27.41
N TRP A 207 16.30 7.44 26.37
CA TRP A 207 15.52 6.20 26.51
C TRP A 207 16.25 5.14 27.35
N LYS A 208 17.57 5.01 27.19
CA LYS A 208 18.38 4.08 28.00
C LYS A 208 18.48 4.48 29.47
N LYS A 209 18.38 5.79 29.76
CA LYS A 209 18.44 6.34 31.12
C LYS A 209 17.09 6.33 31.85
N LEU A 210 15.98 6.19 31.13
CA LEU A 210 14.65 6.11 31.73
C LEU A 210 14.51 4.89 32.64
N SER A 211 13.76 5.08 33.72
CA SER A 211 13.37 4.00 34.61
C SER A 211 12.40 3.04 33.92
N GLU A 212 12.36 1.78 34.36
CA GLU A 212 11.45 0.80 33.80
C GLU A 212 9.97 1.18 33.98
N SER A 213 9.64 1.84 35.11
CA SER A 213 8.31 2.37 35.36
C SER A 213 7.85 3.41 34.35
N GLU A 214 8.76 4.25 33.84
CA GLU A 214 8.42 5.23 32.80
C GLU A 214 8.31 4.57 31.43
N LYS A 215 9.12 3.55 31.17
CA LYS A 215 9.03 2.76 29.93
C LYS A 215 7.72 1.99 29.85
N GLU A 216 7.21 1.47 30.96
CA GLU A 216 5.96 0.69 30.99
C GLU A 216 4.78 1.50 30.41
N LYS A 217 4.70 2.80 30.70
CA LYS A 217 3.71 3.71 30.11
C LYS A 217 3.74 3.68 28.57
N TYR A 218 4.94 3.68 27.98
CA TYR A 218 5.10 3.62 26.52
C TYR A 218 4.86 2.23 25.97
N HIS A 219 5.12 1.18 26.75
CA HIS A 219 4.76 -0.19 26.41
C HIS A 219 3.25 -0.35 26.33
N ASP A 220 2.49 0.20 27.27
CA ASP A 220 1.02 0.12 27.27
C ASP A 220 0.41 0.82 26.05
N ILE A 221 0.89 2.03 25.72
CA ILE A 221 0.48 2.74 24.49
C ILE A 221 0.81 1.90 23.25
N SER A 222 1.99 1.28 23.20
CA SER A 222 2.40 0.42 22.09
C SER A 222 1.52 -0.83 21.96
N LYS A 223 1.14 -1.47 23.08
CA LYS A 223 0.20 -2.60 23.12
C LYS A 223 -1.17 -2.20 22.57
N GLU A 224 -1.71 -1.05 22.96
CA GLU A 224 -2.99 -0.54 22.46
C GLU A 224 -2.95 -0.26 20.95
N LEU A 225 -1.90 0.41 20.46
CA LEU A 225 -1.71 0.67 19.03
C LEU A 225 -1.61 -0.64 18.22
N TYR A 226 -0.91 -1.64 18.77
CA TYR A 226 -0.81 -2.95 18.13
C TYR A 226 -2.16 -3.68 18.08
N LYS A 227 -2.96 -3.59 19.15
CA LYS A 227 -4.31 -4.17 19.20
C LYS A 227 -5.21 -3.54 18.11
N ALA A 228 -5.26 -2.21 18.03
CA ALA A 228 -6.01 -1.50 16.99
C ALA A 228 -5.54 -1.84 15.57
N TYR A 229 -4.23 -2.00 15.37
CA TYR A 229 -3.67 -2.46 14.10
C TYR A 229 -4.13 -3.87 13.74
N LYS A 230 -4.07 -4.80 14.70
CA LYS A 230 -4.46 -6.19 14.50
C LYS A 230 -5.94 -6.32 14.16
N GLU A 231 -6.81 -5.66 14.92
CA GLU A 231 -8.26 -5.66 14.68
C GLU A 231 -8.61 -5.16 13.27
N LYS A 232 -8.05 -4.01 12.86
CA LYS A 232 -8.31 -3.49 11.51
C LYS A 232 -7.72 -4.37 10.42
N LYS A 233 -6.57 -5.00 10.66
CA LYS A 233 -5.98 -5.96 9.73
C LYS A 233 -6.88 -7.18 9.55
N ASP A 234 -7.40 -7.72 10.65
CA ASP A 234 -8.29 -8.88 10.63
C ASP A 234 -9.62 -8.52 9.94
N GLU A 235 -10.16 -7.32 10.17
CA GLU A 235 -11.33 -6.79 9.46
C GLU A 235 -11.09 -6.69 7.94
N LEU A 236 -9.95 -6.13 7.51
CA LEU A 236 -9.62 -6.02 6.09
C LEU A 236 -9.37 -7.37 5.44
N VAL A 237 -8.74 -8.30 6.17
CA VAL A 237 -8.55 -9.68 5.70
C VAL A 237 -9.89 -10.39 5.57
N ALA A 238 -10.78 -10.26 6.56
CA ALA A 238 -12.14 -10.82 6.52
C ALA A 238 -12.93 -10.27 5.34
N LYS A 239 -12.92 -8.95 5.10
CA LYS A 239 -13.56 -8.32 3.93
C LYS A 239 -12.97 -8.79 2.60
N SER A 240 -11.68 -9.13 2.56
CA SER A 240 -11.01 -9.58 1.34
C SER A 240 -11.22 -11.06 1.01
N LYS A 241 -11.55 -11.87 2.01
CA LYS A 241 -11.93 -13.27 1.82
C LYS A 241 -13.38 -13.25 1.34
N GLY A 242 -13.57 -13.39 0.02
CA GLY A 242 -14.90 -13.59 -0.55
C GLY A 242 -15.56 -14.87 0.00
N PRO A 243 -16.85 -15.10 -0.30
CA PRO A 243 -17.52 -16.34 0.06
C PRO A 243 -16.67 -17.53 -0.41
N LEU A 244 -16.53 -18.53 0.46
CA LEU A 244 -15.76 -19.72 0.13
C LEU A 244 -16.36 -20.33 -1.14
N GLN A 245 -15.51 -20.60 -2.12
CA GLN A 245 -15.92 -21.37 -3.29
C GLN A 245 -16.39 -22.76 -2.83
N ALA A 246 -17.25 -23.40 -3.63
CA ALA A 246 -17.89 -24.65 -3.24
C ALA A 246 -16.91 -25.77 -2.87
N TYR A 247 -15.83 -25.91 -3.64
CA TYR A 247 -14.82 -26.93 -3.36
C TYR A 247 -14.08 -26.69 -2.02
N PRO A 248 -13.52 -25.50 -1.73
CA PRO A 248 -12.99 -25.20 -0.40
C PRO A 248 -13.97 -25.44 0.76
N ALA A 249 -15.27 -25.14 0.58
CA ALA A 249 -16.29 -25.40 1.60
C ALA A 249 -16.50 -26.92 1.81
N PHE A 250 -16.56 -27.68 0.72
CA PHE A 250 -16.60 -29.15 0.73
C PHE A 250 -15.38 -29.74 1.46
N VAL A 251 -14.16 -29.32 1.07
CA VAL A 251 -12.91 -29.79 1.70
C VAL A 251 -12.91 -29.48 3.19
N LYS A 252 -13.27 -28.25 3.59
CA LYS A 252 -13.31 -27.86 5.01
C LYS A 252 -14.24 -28.76 5.84
N THR A 253 -15.35 -29.19 5.25
CA THR A 253 -16.36 -30.03 5.91
C THR A 253 -15.92 -31.49 5.99
N ARG A 254 -15.31 -32.02 4.94
CA ARG A 254 -14.95 -33.44 4.82
C ARG A 254 -13.55 -33.77 5.37
N PHE A 255 -12.65 -32.79 5.44
CA PHE A 255 -11.25 -33.03 5.80
C PHE A 255 -11.07 -33.65 7.18
N GLY A 256 -11.77 -33.16 8.21
CA GLY A 256 -11.65 -33.67 9.58
C GLY A 256 -12.00 -35.16 9.70
N PRO A 257 -13.24 -35.57 9.34
CA PRO A 257 -13.64 -36.98 9.36
C PRO A 257 -12.75 -37.87 8.48
N TYR A 258 -12.38 -37.41 7.28
CA TYR A 258 -11.55 -38.17 6.36
C TYR A 258 -10.14 -38.41 6.93
N SER A 259 -9.53 -37.39 7.54
CA SER A 259 -8.21 -37.51 8.17
C SER A 259 -8.22 -38.45 9.38
N GLN A 260 -9.35 -38.54 10.10
CA GLN A 260 -9.49 -39.47 11.24
C GLN A 260 -9.68 -40.91 10.77
N GLN A 261 -10.36 -41.14 9.65
CA GLN A 261 -10.53 -42.46 9.04
C GLN A 261 -9.23 -42.98 8.39
N HIS A 262 -8.37 -42.06 7.98
CA HIS A 262 -7.10 -42.38 7.34
C HIS A 262 -5.91 -41.74 8.07
N PRO A 263 -5.61 -42.14 9.32
CA PRO A 263 -4.55 -41.53 10.12
C PRO A 263 -3.14 -41.78 9.56
N GLY A 264 -2.98 -42.74 8.63
CA GLY A 264 -1.73 -43.03 7.94
C GLY A 264 -1.50 -42.22 6.67
N LEU A 265 -2.50 -41.46 6.19
CA LEU A 265 -2.35 -40.63 4.99
C LEU A 265 -1.82 -39.25 5.36
N THR A 266 -0.92 -38.75 4.52
CA THR A 266 -0.46 -37.37 4.62
C THR A 266 -1.54 -36.39 4.19
N THR A 267 -1.53 -35.17 4.74
CA THR A 267 -2.47 -34.10 4.36
C THR A 267 -2.62 -33.91 2.83
N PRO A 268 -1.55 -33.93 2.02
CA PRO A 268 -1.68 -33.85 0.56
C PRO A 268 -2.46 -35.02 -0.06
N GLU A 269 -2.25 -36.25 0.42
CA GLU A 269 -2.95 -37.45 -0.07
C GLU A 269 -4.44 -37.39 0.26
N VAL A 270 -4.79 -36.94 1.47
CA VAL A 270 -6.18 -36.67 1.87
C VAL A 270 -6.82 -35.65 0.93
N LEU A 271 -6.13 -34.54 0.62
CA LEU A 271 -6.65 -33.53 -0.30
C LEU A 271 -6.80 -34.07 -1.74
N ILE A 272 -5.90 -34.94 -2.19
CA ILE A 272 -6.01 -35.59 -3.51
C ILE A 272 -7.24 -36.50 -3.55
N SER A 273 -7.50 -37.28 -2.49
CA SER A 273 -8.69 -38.13 -2.40
C SER A 273 -9.98 -37.32 -2.37
N LEU A 274 -10.05 -36.26 -1.56
CA LEU A 274 -11.19 -35.34 -1.56
C LEU A 274 -11.39 -34.64 -2.91
N ALA A 275 -10.31 -34.34 -3.65
CA ALA A 275 -10.41 -33.79 -5.00
C ALA A 275 -11.01 -34.80 -6.00
N LYS A 276 -10.75 -36.10 -5.83
CA LYS A 276 -11.37 -37.16 -6.63
C LYS A 276 -12.85 -37.30 -6.30
N GLU A 277 -13.22 -37.34 -5.02
CA GLU A 277 -14.61 -37.36 -4.58
C GLU A 277 -15.40 -36.14 -5.07
N TRP A 278 -14.79 -34.95 -5.02
CA TRP A 278 -15.42 -33.75 -5.56
C TRP A 278 -15.73 -33.87 -7.04
N LYS A 279 -14.89 -34.56 -7.83
CA LYS A 279 -15.15 -34.75 -9.26
C LYS A 279 -16.35 -35.67 -9.50
N THR A 280 -16.57 -36.66 -8.63
CA THR A 280 -17.68 -37.63 -8.74
C THR A 280 -19.03 -37.09 -8.27
N LEU A 281 -19.07 -36.07 -7.41
CA LEU A 281 -20.33 -35.45 -6.97
C LEU A 281 -21.13 -34.85 -8.15
N ASP A 282 -22.45 -34.91 -8.07
CA ASP A 282 -23.32 -34.34 -9.09
C ASP A 282 -23.33 -32.79 -9.02
N LYS A 283 -23.97 -32.14 -10.00
CA LYS A 283 -24.02 -30.67 -10.03
C LYS A 283 -24.84 -30.09 -8.88
N THR A 284 -25.86 -30.82 -8.42
CA THR A 284 -26.81 -30.40 -7.37
C THR A 284 -26.15 -30.36 -6.00
N GLU A 285 -25.43 -31.42 -5.65
CA GLU A 285 -24.62 -31.55 -4.43
C GLU A 285 -23.50 -30.52 -4.41
N LYS A 286 -22.83 -30.29 -5.54
CA LYS A 286 -21.82 -29.23 -5.67
C LYS A 286 -22.39 -27.84 -5.40
N GLN A 287 -23.64 -27.59 -5.81
CA GLN A 287 -24.34 -26.33 -5.55
C GLN A 287 -24.69 -26.17 -4.06
N ALA A 288 -25.00 -27.26 -3.34
CA ALA A 288 -25.24 -27.20 -1.89
C ALA A 288 -24.02 -26.68 -1.10
N PHE A 289 -22.80 -26.83 -1.65
CA PHE A 289 -21.57 -26.28 -1.05
C PHE A 289 -21.22 -24.86 -1.52
N GLN A 290 -21.88 -24.32 -2.56
CA GLN A 290 -21.77 -22.90 -2.89
C GLN A 290 -22.43 -22.12 -1.75
N SER A 291 -21.62 -21.75 -0.76
CA SER A 291 -22.12 -21.10 0.44
C SER A 291 -22.86 -19.81 0.10
N ASN A 292 -24.12 -19.73 0.57
CA ASN A 292 -24.77 -18.49 1.04
C ASN A 292 -23.80 -17.68 1.91
#